data_AF-A0A3P6B9G4-F1
#
_entry.id   AF-A0A3P6B9G4-F1
#
_cell.length_a   1.000
_cell.length_b   1.000
_cell.length_c   1.000
_cell.angle_alpha   90.00
_cell.angle_beta   90.00
_cell.angle_gamma   90.00
#
_symmetry.space_group_name_H-M   'P 1'
#
loop_
_entity.id
_entity.type
_entity.pdbx_description
1 polymer ?
#
loop_
_entity_poly.entity_id
_entity_poly.type
_entity_poly.pdbx_seq_one_letter_code
_entity_poly.pdbx_strand_id
1 'polypeptide(L)'
;MSNIIGLVGEESALYLGAFMRAGIRGYELVHAPSILKRCNITPMVNERPCQLGKSGNFRNIFLKCVDVGNIVAVYYESLHRATTLGVEEGINVLE
;
A
#
# COMPACT_ATOMS: atom_id res chain seq x y z
N MET A 1 -4.12 -1.65 -20.42
CA MET A 1 -2.96 -1.73 -19.49
C MET A 1 -3.39 -1.56 -18.05
N SER A 2 -4.20 -0.54 -17.72
CA SER A 2 -4.77 -0.36 -16.36
C SER A 2 -5.55 -1.58 -15.85
N ASN A 3 -6.29 -2.29 -16.71
CA ASN A 3 -6.98 -3.53 -16.32
C ASN A 3 -6.02 -4.66 -15.94
N ILE A 4 -4.88 -4.79 -16.63
CA ILE A 4 -3.87 -5.82 -16.33
C ILE A 4 -3.19 -5.49 -15.00
N ILE A 5 -2.78 -4.22 -14.82
CA ILE A 5 -2.15 -3.74 -13.58
C ILE A 5 -3.12 -3.90 -12.40
N GLY A 6 -4.41 -3.60 -12.60
CA GLY A 6 -5.44 -3.80 -11.59
C GLY A 6 -5.55 -5.26 -11.16
N LEU A 7 -5.73 -6.18 -12.12
CA LEU A 7 -5.82 -7.62 -11.85
C LEU A 7 -4.57 -8.16 -11.14
N VAL A 8 -3.38 -7.79 -11.61
CA VAL A 8 -2.11 -8.22 -11.00
C VAL A 8 -1.93 -7.61 -9.62
N GLY A 9 -2.35 -6.35 -9.42
CA GLY A 9 -2.30 -5.67 -8.13
C GLY A 9 -3.27 -6.27 -7.12
N GLU A 10 -4.47 -6.66 -7.55
CA GLU A 10 -5.46 -7.38 -6.74
C GLU A 10 -4.95 -8.75 -6.29
N GLU A 11 -4.12 -9.42 -7.10
CA GLU A 11 -3.42 -10.64 -6.68
C GLU A 11 -2.34 -10.31 -5.63
N SER A 12 -1.42 -9.40 -5.96
CA SER A 12 -0.38 -8.93 -5.03
C SER A 12 0.29 -7.64 -5.49
N ALA A 13 0.37 -6.67 -4.59
CA ALA A 13 1.10 -5.43 -4.79
C ALA A 13 2.60 -5.64 -5.05
N LEU A 14 3.18 -6.78 -4.66
CA LEU A 14 4.59 -7.09 -4.93
C LEU A 14 4.90 -7.24 -6.42
N TYR A 15 3.91 -7.66 -7.22
CA TYR A 15 4.07 -7.80 -8.68
C TYR A 15 4.08 -6.45 -9.40
N LEU A 16 3.52 -5.40 -8.78
CA LEU A 16 3.45 -4.06 -9.37
C LEU A 16 4.82 -3.42 -9.58
N GLY A 17 5.84 -3.86 -8.83
CA GLY A 17 7.21 -3.39 -8.99
C GLY A 17 7.78 -3.62 -10.40
N ALA A 18 7.33 -4.65 -11.12
CA ALA A 18 7.74 -4.86 -12.51
C ALA A 18 7.25 -3.75 -13.44
N PHE A 19 6.00 -3.31 -13.28
CA PHE A 19 5.43 -2.20 -14.06
C PHE A 19 6.11 -0.87 -13.76
N MET A 20 6.44 -0.61 -12.49
CA MET A 20 7.16 0.59 -12.09
C MET A 20 8.55 0.66 -12.75
N ARG A 21 9.26 -0.48 -12.83
CA ARG A 21 10.59 -0.56 -13.48
C ARG A 21 10.54 -0.52 -15.00
N ALA A 22 9.40 -0.84 -15.60
CA ALA A 22 9.24 -0.82 -17.06
C ALA A 22 9.26 0.61 -17.65
N GLY A 23 8.99 1.63 -16.83
CA GLY A 23 9.12 3.04 -17.24
C GLY A 23 8.12 3.96 -16.55
N ILE A 24 8.23 5.27 -16.85
CA ILE A 24 7.45 6.34 -16.18
C ILE A 24 5.95 6.11 -16.27
N ARG A 25 5.44 5.67 -17.42
CA ARG A 25 4.01 5.39 -17.60
C ARG A 25 3.52 4.24 -16.73
N GLY A 26 4.35 3.21 -16.54
CA GLY A 26 4.02 2.09 -15.65
C GLY A 26 4.01 2.52 -14.20
N TYR A 27 4.97 3.36 -13.81
CA TYR A 27 5.02 4.00 -12.49
C TYR A 27 3.75 4.81 -12.21
N GLU A 28 3.34 5.71 -13.12
CA GLU A 28 2.13 6.51 -13.00
C GLU A 28 0.86 5.66 -12.86
N LEU A 29 0.74 4.60 -13.68
CA LEU A 29 -0.41 3.70 -13.63
C LEU A 29 -0.50 2.93 -12.30
N VAL A 30 0.62 2.44 -11.76
CA VAL A 30 0.66 1.76 -10.45
C VAL A 30 0.23 2.70 -9.33
N HIS A 31 0.61 3.98 -9.42
CA HIS A 31 0.25 4.99 -8.43
C HIS A 31 -1.14 5.61 -8.62
N ALA A 32 -1.92 5.15 -9.59
CA ALA A 32 -3.29 5.62 -9.77
C ALA A 32 -4.17 5.23 -8.56
N PRO A 33 -5.02 6.14 -8.04
CA PRO A 33 -5.85 5.86 -6.87
C PRO A 33 -6.74 4.61 -7.00
N SER A 34 -7.26 4.36 -8.21
CA SER A 34 -8.10 3.18 -8.49
C SER A 34 -7.35 1.86 -8.34
N ILE A 35 -6.04 1.85 -8.59
CA ILE A 35 -5.16 0.68 -8.42
C ILE A 35 -4.79 0.53 -6.95
N LEU A 36 -4.30 1.60 -6.33
CA LEU A 36 -3.85 1.58 -4.93
C LEU A 36 -4.97 1.22 -3.95
N LYS A 37 -6.21 1.66 -4.23
CA LYS A 37 -7.37 1.35 -3.39
C LYS A 37 -7.72 -0.14 -3.38
N ARG A 38 -7.41 -0.87 -4.46
CA ARG A 38 -7.83 -2.26 -4.67
C ARG A 38 -6.70 -3.28 -4.57
N CYS A 39 -5.44 -2.84 -4.65
CA CYS A 39 -4.32 -3.78 -4.63
C CYS A 39 -4.21 -4.54 -3.30
N ASN A 40 -3.86 -5.81 -3.39
CA ASN A 40 -3.63 -6.66 -2.23
C ASN A 40 -2.24 -6.40 -1.66
N ILE A 41 -2.21 -5.63 -0.58
CA ILE A 41 -0.97 -5.29 0.13
C ILE A 41 -0.61 -6.31 1.22
N THR A 42 -1.45 -7.32 1.49
CA THR A 42 -1.25 -8.32 2.54
C THR A 42 0.14 -8.98 2.48
N PRO A 43 0.66 -9.37 1.29
CA PRO A 43 2.01 -9.94 1.18
C PRO A 43 3.12 -8.96 1.63
N MET A 44 2.95 -7.66 1.38
CA MET A 44 3.92 -6.64 1.82
C MET A 44 3.97 -6.56 3.34
N VAL A 45 2.82 -6.68 4.00
CA VAL A 45 2.71 -6.59 5.45
C VAL A 45 3.18 -7.87 6.13
N ASN A 46 2.74 -9.03 5.66
CA ASN A 46 3.02 -10.31 6.33
C ASN A 46 4.43 -10.83 6.03
N GLU A 47 4.90 -10.72 4.79
CA GLU A 47 6.18 -11.32 4.40
C GLU A 47 7.35 -10.35 4.55
N ARG A 48 7.10 -9.04 4.42
CA ARG A 48 8.14 -8.01 4.40
C ARG A 48 7.82 -6.79 5.29
N PRO A 49 7.39 -6.98 6.55
CA PRO A 49 6.99 -5.88 7.43
C PRO A 49 8.11 -4.86 7.67
N CYS A 50 9.38 -5.27 7.66
CA CYS A 50 10.52 -4.36 7.82
C CYS A 50 10.61 -3.31 6.70
N GLN A 51 10.06 -3.59 5.52
CA GLN A 51 10.02 -2.64 4.39
C GLN A 51 8.94 -1.56 4.56
N LEU A 52 8.07 -1.68 5.56
CA LEU A 52 7.05 -0.68 5.92
C LEU A 52 7.56 0.33 6.95
N GLY A 53 8.75 0.13 7.52
CA GLY A 53 9.38 1.09 8.44
C GLY A 53 9.81 2.38 7.74
N LYS A 54 10.26 3.38 8.53
CA LYS A 54 10.64 4.72 8.03
C LYS A 54 11.63 4.71 6.86
N SER A 55 12.57 3.75 6.84
CA SER A 55 13.59 3.59 5.80
C SER A 55 13.28 2.48 4.79
N GLY A 56 12.11 1.85 4.90
CA GLY A 56 11.75 0.72 4.06
C GLY A 56 11.23 1.15 2.69
N ASN A 57 11.52 0.34 1.67
CA ASN A 57 11.18 0.67 0.28
C ASN A 57 9.66 0.71 0.02
N PHE A 58 8.87 0.09 0.90
CA PHE A 58 7.43 -0.02 0.74
C PHE A 58 6.65 1.08 1.46
N ARG A 59 7.28 1.84 2.37
CA ARG A 59 6.58 2.86 3.18
C ARG A 59 5.81 3.86 2.32
N ASN A 60 6.44 4.37 1.26
CA ASN A 60 5.81 5.41 0.43
C ASN A 60 4.54 4.89 -0.27
N ILE A 61 4.63 3.75 -0.95
CA ILE A 61 3.46 3.20 -1.65
C ILE A 61 2.39 2.72 -0.65
N PHE A 62 2.78 2.18 0.50
CA PHE A 62 1.85 1.78 1.56
C PHE A 62 1.06 2.98 2.10
N LEU A 63 1.73 4.10 2.40
CA LEU A 63 1.06 5.32 2.83
C LEU A 63 0.09 5.85 1.77
N LYS A 64 0.47 5.81 0.49
CA LYS A 64 -0.47 6.17 -0.58
C LYS A 64 -1.69 5.23 -0.63
N CYS A 65 -1.53 3.95 -0.27
CA CYS A 65 -2.67 3.03 -0.12
C CYS A 65 -3.56 3.43 1.06
N VAL A 66 -2.99 3.89 2.17
CA VAL A 66 -3.75 4.45 3.31
C VAL A 66 -4.55 5.68 2.84
N ASP A 67 -3.89 6.63 2.17
CA ASP A 67 -4.50 7.90 1.72
C ASP A 67 -5.72 7.69 0.79
N VAL A 68 -5.73 6.62 -0.01
CA VAL A 68 -6.86 6.30 -0.90
C VAL A 68 -7.90 5.37 -0.27
N GLY A 69 -7.73 5.01 1.00
CA GLY A 69 -8.65 4.16 1.75
C GLY A 69 -8.58 2.68 1.35
N ASN A 70 -7.39 2.14 1.08
CA ASN A 70 -7.21 0.69 0.98
C ASN A 70 -7.44 0.08 2.37
N ILE A 71 -8.48 -0.74 2.51
CA ILE A 71 -8.94 -1.24 3.81
C ILE A 71 -7.85 -1.98 4.61
N VAL A 72 -7.01 -2.77 3.93
CA VAL A 72 -5.92 -3.51 4.59
C VAL A 72 -4.83 -2.53 5.03
N ALA A 73 -4.50 -1.53 4.20
CA ALA A 73 -3.47 -0.54 4.53
C ALA A 73 -3.90 0.32 5.72
N VAL A 74 -5.13 0.82 5.69
CA VAL A 74 -5.75 1.60 6.76
C VAL A 74 -5.75 0.80 8.06
N TYR A 75 -6.23 -0.44 8.04
CA TYR A 75 -6.23 -1.32 9.21
C TYR A 75 -4.84 -1.52 9.83
N TYR A 76 -3.82 -1.74 9.00
CA TYR A 76 -2.47 -1.97 9.51
C TYR A 76 -1.80 -0.69 10.03
N GLU A 77 -1.99 0.44 9.36
CA GLU A 77 -1.45 1.72 9.84
C GLU A 77 -2.16 2.15 11.12
N SER A 78 -3.49 1.97 11.22
CA SER A 78 -4.25 2.25 12.45
C SER A 78 -3.77 1.39 13.61
N LEU A 79 -3.59 0.08 13.39
CA LEU A 79 -3.04 -0.83 14.40
C LEU A 79 -1.61 -0.43 14.81
N HIS A 80 -0.78 -0.08 13.83
CA HIS A 80 0.60 0.36 14.10
C HIS A 80 0.64 1.62 14.96
N ARG A 81 -0.16 2.63 14.64
CA ARG A 81 -0.22 3.87 15.44
C ARG A 81 -0.84 3.62 16.81
N ALA A 82 -1.91 2.85 16.90
CA ALA A 82 -2.54 2.47 18.16
C ALA A 82 -1.54 1.83 19.14
N THR A 83 -0.67 0.95 18.63
CA THR A 83 0.30 0.20 19.44
C THR A 83 1.59 0.96 19.73
N THR A 84 1.91 2.02 18.98
CA THR A 84 3.18 2.77 19.13
C THR A 84 3.01 4.16 19.74
N LEU A 85 1.89 4.83 19.46
CA LEU A 85 1.61 6.20 19.86
C LEU A 85 0.38 6.33 20.78
N GLY A 86 -0.50 5.34 20.77
CA GLY A 86 -1.73 5.31 21.57
C GLY A 86 -2.98 5.14 20.71
N VAL A 87 -4.06 4.65 21.33
CA VAL A 87 -5.29 4.23 20.62
C VAL A 87 -5.90 5.36 19.79
N GLU A 88 -5.90 6.60 20.28
CA GLU A 88 -6.42 7.78 19.58
C GLU A 88 -5.74 7.99 18.21
N GLU A 89 -4.42 7.82 18.15
CA GLU A 89 -3.67 7.94 16.89
C GLU A 89 -4.01 6.85 15.88
N GLY A 90 -4.47 5.68 16.35
CA GLY A 90 -5.00 4.63 15.49
C GLY A 90 -6.39 4.98 14.95
N ILE A 91 -7.26 5.53 15.79
CA ILE A 91 -8.62 5.96 15.40
C ILE A 91 -8.56 7.06 14.34
N ASN A 92 -7.64 8.03 14.49
CA ASN A 92 -7.44 9.11 13.53
C ASN A 92 -7.08 8.64 12.10
N VAL A 93 -6.63 7.40 11.93
CA VAL A 93 -6.35 6.83 10.60
C VAL A 93 -7.60 6.20 9.97
N LEU A 94 -8.60 5.84 10.79
CA LEU A 94 -9.84 5.22 10.36
C LEU A 94 -10.92 6.24 9.95
N GLU A 95 -10.85 7.46 10.47
CA GLU A 95 -11.75 8.59 10.19
C GLU A 95 -11.36 9.36 8.91
#